data_AF-A0A1K0IBN6-F1
#
_entry.id   AF-A0A1K0IBN6-F1
#
_cell.length_a   1.000
_cell.length_b   1.000
_cell.length_c   1.000
_cell.angle_alpha   90.00
_cell.angle_beta   90.00
_cell.angle_gamma   90.00
#
_symmetry.space_group_name_H-M   'P 1'
#
loop_
_entity.id
_entity.type
_entity.pdbx_description
1 polymer ?
#
loop_
_entity_poly.entity_id
_entity_poly.type
_entity_poly.pdbx_seq_one_letter_code
_entity_poly.pdbx_strand_id
1 'polypeptide(L)'
;MAGAITRPVTEPVYLDVHLPAGQTFAQALPAGHNAFVYVYRGEVSIGSGDDRAVIEAQRMGVLDNAGQSDGVIVRAEADARFLLIAGQPLNEPIAQYGPFVMNTQEQIYQTLADFRDGRFATSAATTSA
;
A
#
# COMPACT_ATOMS: atom_id res chain seq x y z
N MET A 1 0.23 -11.73 -12.94
CA MET A 1 -1.09 -11.14 -13.26
C MET A 1 -0.96 -9.63 -13.12
N ALA A 2 -1.51 -8.84 -14.04
CA ALA A 2 -1.49 -7.38 -13.93
C ALA A 2 -2.53 -6.93 -12.88
N GLY A 3 -2.16 -6.03 -11.97
CA GLY A 3 -3.03 -5.54 -10.90
C GLY A 3 -4.17 -4.64 -11.43
N ALA A 4 -5.21 -4.45 -10.63
CA ALA A 4 -6.40 -3.67 -11.02
C ALA A 4 -6.14 -2.16 -11.24
N ILE A 5 -4.95 -1.67 -10.88
CA ILE A 5 -4.54 -0.28 -10.99
C ILE A 5 -3.17 -0.25 -11.66
N THR A 6 -3.01 0.59 -12.69
CA THR A 6 -1.71 0.84 -13.31
C THR A 6 -1.46 2.34 -13.30
N ARG A 7 -0.50 2.79 -12.51
CA ARG A 7 0.00 4.17 -12.50
C ARG A 7 1.51 4.13 -12.78
N PRO A 8 2.01 4.85 -13.81
CA PRO A 8 3.40 4.73 -14.24
C PRO A 8 4.42 5.25 -13.22
N VAL A 9 4.01 6.10 -12.27
CA VAL A 9 4.93 6.73 -11.30
C VAL A 9 5.08 5.92 -10.00
N THR A 10 4.02 5.24 -9.55
CA THR A 10 4.03 4.52 -8.26
C THR A 10 3.96 3.00 -8.39
N GLU A 11 3.77 2.49 -9.61
CA GLU A 11 3.64 1.06 -9.95
C GLU A 11 2.85 0.24 -8.90
N PRO A 12 1.59 0.63 -8.60
CA PRO A 12 0.88 0.08 -7.48
C PRO A 12 0.46 -1.37 -7.76
N VAL A 13 0.78 -2.26 -6.83
CA VAL A 13 0.16 -3.57 -6.71
C VAL A 13 -0.99 -3.41 -5.72
N TYR A 14 -2.20 -3.80 -6.14
CA TYR A 14 -3.38 -3.84 -5.27
C TYR A 14 -4.13 -5.13 -5.57
N LEU A 15 -4.06 -6.09 -4.65
CA LEU A 15 -4.69 -7.39 -4.79
C LEU A 15 -5.60 -7.66 -3.61
N ASP A 16 -6.84 -8.06 -3.90
CA ASP A 16 -7.73 -8.71 -2.95
C ASP A 16 -7.59 -10.22 -3.13
N VAL A 17 -7.04 -10.90 -2.12
CA VAL A 17 -6.69 -12.31 -2.18
C VAL A 17 -7.61 -13.11 -1.28
N HIS A 18 -8.29 -14.09 -1.89
CA HIS A 18 -9.02 -15.13 -1.20
C HIS A 18 -8.17 -16.40 -1.19
N LEU A 19 -7.68 -16.80 -0.02
CA LEU A 19 -6.78 -17.94 0.13
C LEU A 19 -7.47 -19.06 0.92
N PRO A 20 -7.83 -20.19 0.28
CA PRO A 20 -8.41 -21.33 0.97
C PRO A 20 -7.44 -21.96 1.97
N ALA A 21 -7.99 -22.67 2.95
CA ALA A 21 -7.22 -23.42 3.94
C ALA A 21 -6.18 -24.37 3.30
N GLY A 22 -4.97 -24.41 3.86
CA GLY A 22 -3.87 -25.26 3.41
C GLY A 22 -3.13 -24.75 2.17
N GLN A 23 -3.55 -23.63 1.58
CA GLN A 23 -2.94 -23.08 0.38
C GLN A 23 -1.86 -22.03 0.69
N THR A 24 -0.96 -21.88 -0.29
CA THR A 24 0.08 -20.85 -0.31
C THR A 24 -0.13 -19.94 -1.50
N PHE A 25 0.02 -18.64 -1.27
CA PHE A 25 0.04 -17.60 -2.27
C PHE A 25 1.44 -16.98 -2.34
N ALA A 26 1.97 -16.78 -3.54
CA ALA A 26 3.25 -16.11 -3.76
C ALA A 26 3.05 -14.98 -4.76
N GLN A 27 3.56 -13.80 -4.42
CA GLN A 27 3.54 -12.63 -5.30
C GLN A 27 4.92 -12.00 -5.34
N ALA A 28 5.50 -11.94 -6.54
CA ALA A 28 6.72 -11.19 -6.77
C ALA A 28 6.45 -9.70 -6.59
N LEU A 29 7.34 -9.00 -5.88
CA LEU A 29 7.28 -7.56 -5.68
C LEU A 29 8.62 -6.95 -6.11
N PRO A 30 8.62 -5.84 -6.87
CA PRO A 30 9.86 -5.16 -7.22
C PRO A 30 10.64 -4.75 -5.95
N ALA A 31 11.97 -4.88 -6.01
CA ALA A 31 12.84 -4.48 -4.91
C ALA A 31 12.66 -2.98 -4.59
N GLY A 32 12.66 -2.63 -3.30
CA GLY A 32 12.47 -1.25 -2.84
C GLY A 32 11.02 -0.74 -2.83
N HIS A 33 10.03 -1.53 -3.27
CA HIS A 33 8.62 -1.19 -3.05
C HIS A 33 8.28 -1.28 -1.57
N ASN A 34 7.59 -0.26 -1.05
CA ASN A 34 6.92 -0.39 0.24
C ASN A 34 5.73 -1.33 0.06
N ALA A 35 5.58 -2.33 0.94
CA ALA A 35 4.49 -3.29 0.84
C ALA A 35 3.90 -3.63 2.22
N PHE A 36 2.61 -3.93 2.24
CA PHE A 36 1.92 -4.41 3.44
C PHE A 36 0.78 -5.37 3.09
N VAL A 37 0.46 -6.23 4.06
CA VAL A 37 -0.70 -7.12 4.03
C VAL A 37 -1.69 -6.67 5.10
N TYR A 38 -2.96 -6.55 4.73
CA TYR A 38 -4.06 -6.31 5.68
C TYR A 38 -5.03 -7.48 5.66
N VAL A 39 -5.09 -8.24 6.74
CA VAL A 39 -5.97 -9.39 6.86
C VAL A 39 -7.32 -8.92 7.39
N TYR A 40 -8.39 -9.11 6.63
CA TYR A 40 -9.74 -8.70 7.05
C TYR A 40 -10.65 -9.89 7.35
N ARG A 41 -10.21 -11.13 7.06
CA ARG A 41 -10.88 -12.36 7.49
C ARG A 41 -9.87 -13.49 7.68
N GLY A 42 -10.00 -14.25 8.75
CA GLY A 42 -9.11 -15.38 9.07
C GLY A 42 -7.76 -14.90 9.59
N GLU A 43 -6.73 -15.71 9.36
CA GLU A 43 -5.34 -15.37 9.67
C GLU A 43 -4.45 -15.93 8.58
N VAL A 44 -3.30 -15.31 8.38
CA VAL A 44 -2.28 -15.81 7.48
C VAL A 44 -0.92 -15.76 8.14
N SER A 45 -0.01 -16.60 7.69
CA SER A 45 1.38 -16.50 8.06
C SER A 45 2.25 -16.10 6.88
N ILE A 46 3.23 -15.24 7.14
CA ILE A 46 4.19 -14.73 6.17
C ILE A 46 5.60 -15.17 6.60
N GLY A 47 6.45 -15.49 5.62
CA GLY A 47 7.80 -15.98 5.87
C GLY A 47 7.88 -17.48 6.12
N SER A 48 9.07 -17.97 6.47
CA SER A 48 9.37 -19.39 6.63
C SER A 48 10.33 -19.63 7.80
N GLY A 49 10.27 -20.82 8.41
CA GLY A 49 11.15 -21.17 9.52
C GLY A 49 10.89 -20.33 10.77
N ASP A 50 11.96 -19.90 11.42
CA ASP A 50 11.90 -19.12 12.67
C ASP A 50 11.45 -17.66 12.46
N ASP A 51 11.53 -17.15 11.23
CA ASP A 51 11.09 -15.80 10.85
C ASP A 51 9.60 -15.75 10.45
N ARG A 52 8.85 -16.85 10.65
CA ARG A 52 7.43 -16.92 10.32
C ARG A 52 6.63 -16.00 11.26
N ALA A 53 5.97 -15.00 10.68
CA ALA A 53 5.05 -14.11 11.39
C ALA A 53 3.59 -14.50 11.10
N VAL A 54 2.74 -14.56 12.13
CA VAL A 54 1.29 -14.76 11.99
C VAL A 54 0.59 -13.40 12.05
N ILE A 55 -0.30 -13.14 11.11
CA ILE A 55 -1.10 -11.93 11.01
C ILE A 55 -2.57 -12.30 11.11
N GLU A 56 -3.15 -11.96 12.25
CA GLU A 56 -4.56 -12.17 12.57
C GLU A 56 -5.47 -11.19 11.81
N ALA A 57 -6.76 -11.51 11.76
CA ALA A 57 -7.78 -10.59 11.26
C ALA A 57 -7.70 -9.22 11.91
N GLN A 58 -8.00 -8.20 11.13
CA GLN A 58 -7.99 -6.78 11.48
C GLN A 58 -6.59 -6.23 11.83
N ARG A 59 -5.52 -6.96 11.49
CA ARG A 59 -4.14 -6.49 11.63
C ARG A 59 -3.48 -6.23 10.28
N MET A 60 -2.50 -5.35 10.32
CA MET A 60 -1.62 -5.03 9.21
C MET A 60 -0.21 -5.57 9.50
N GLY A 61 0.39 -6.22 8.52
CA GLY A 61 1.82 -6.52 8.49
C GLY A 61 2.51 -5.65 7.47
N VAL A 62 3.49 -4.87 7.90
CA VAL A 62 4.40 -4.16 7.01
C VAL A 62 5.53 -5.12 6.62
N LEU A 63 5.79 -5.24 5.32
CA LEU A 63 6.83 -6.11 4.79
C LEU A 63 8.14 -5.33 4.69
N ASP A 64 9.25 -6.00 4.99
CA ASP A 64 10.58 -5.44 4.71
C ASP A 64 10.78 -5.36 3.19
N ASN A 65 11.45 -4.30 2.74
CA ASN A 65 11.75 -4.00 1.34
C ASN A 65 13.26 -3.94 1.07
N ALA A 66 14.08 -4.51 1.96
CA ALA A 66 15.52 -4.65 1.79
C ALA A 66 15.88 -5.14 0.38
N GLY A 67 16.99 -4.63 -0.19
CA GLY A 67 17.31 -4.76 -1.62
C GLY A 67 17.48 -6.17 -2.21
N GLN A 68 17.31 -7.24 -1.42
CA GLN A 68 17.29 -8.63 -1.86
C GLN A 68 15.89 -9.28 -1.77
N SER A 69 14.85 -8.53 -1.39
CA SER A 69 13.47 -9.05 -1.36
C SER A 69 12.95 -9.30 -2.77
N ASP A 70 12.48 -10.52 -3.04
CA ASP A 70 11.93 -10.95 -4.34
C ASP A 70 10.40 -11.05 -4.36
N GLY A 71 9.75 -10.82 -3.21
CA GLY A 71 8.31 -10.84 -3.09
C GLY A 71 7.81 -11.22 -1.70
N VAL A 72 6.60 -11.75 -1.65
CA VAL A 72 5.97 -12.24 -0.44
C VAL A 72 5.35 -13.61 -0.67
N ILE A 73 5.52 -14.49 0.32
CA ILE A 73 4.86 -15.79 0.42
C ILE A 73 3.92 -15.74 1.61
N VAL A 74 2.65 -16.05 1.37
CA VAL A 74 1.57 -16.04 2.34
C VAL A 74 0.96 -17.44 2.41
N ARG A 75 0.81 -17.99 3.61
CA ARG A 75 0.17 -19.30 3.83
C ARG A 75 -1.03 -19.16 4.75
N ALA A 76 -2.09 -19.89 4.46
CA ALA A 76 -3.31 -19.91 5.27
C ALA A 76 -3.55 -21.33 5.82
N GLU A 77 -3.67 -21.48 7.15
CA GLU A 77 -4.06 -22.77 7.76
C GLU A 77 -5.59 -22.96 7.75
N ALA A 78 -6.35 -21.87 7.69
CA ALA A 78 -7.80 -21.83 7.51
C ALA A 78 -8.15 -20.79 6.43
N ASP A 79 -9.38 -20.82 5.89
CA ASP A 79 -9.82 -19.86 4.87
C ASP A 79 -9.57 -18.40 5.30
N ALA A 80 -8.79 -17.67 4.51
CA ALA A 80 -8.37 -16.31 4.82
C ALA A 80 -8.64 -15.36 3.65
N ARG A 81 -8.82 -14.08 3.98
CA ARG A 81 -8.90 -12.99 3.00
C ARG A 81 -8.10 -11.79 3.44
N PHE A 82 -7.31 -11.27 2.52
CA PHE A 82 -6.39 -10.17 2.80
C PHE A 82 -6.17 -9.30 1.57
N LEU A 83 -5.81 -8.04 1.84
CA LEU A 83 -5.29 -7.13 0.83
C LEU A 83 -3.77 -7.20 0.82
N LEU A 84 -3.17 -7.32 -0.36
CA LEU A 84 -1.75 -7.06 -0.57
C LEU A 84 -1.62 -5.76 -1.37
N ILE A 85 -0.94 -4.79 -0.77
CA ILE A 85 -0.71 -3.48 -1.37
C ILE A 85 0.80 -3.22 -1.39
N ALA A 86 1.33 -2.86 -2.55
CA ALA A 86 2.72 -2.45 -2.70
C ALA A 86 2.87 -1.31 -3.71
N GLY A 87 3.93 -0.53 -3.61
CA GLY A 87 4.23 0.51 -4.59
C GLY A 87 5.59 1.15 -4.37
N GLN A 88 6.08 1.81 -5.41
CA GLN A 88 7.32 2.57 -5.35
C GLN A 88 7.13 3.79 -4.42
N PRO A 89 8.01 3.98 -3.43
CA PRO A 89 7.97 5.17 -2.59
C PRO A 89 8.28 6.41 -3.43
N LEU A 90 7.46 7.46 -3.28
CA LEU A 90 7.65 8.73 -3.99
C LEU A 90 8.88 9.51 -3.47
N ASN A 91 9.31 9.27 -2.23
CA ASN A 91 10.41 9.98 -1.57
C ASN A 91 10.27 11.51 -1.55
N GLU A 92 9.04 12.01 -1.63
CA GLU A 92 8.74 13.43 -1.51
C GLU A 92 8.34 13.80 -0.08
N PRO A 93 8.56 15.05 0.35
CA PRO A 93 8.03 15.54 1.61
C PRO A 93 6.50 15.42 1.66
N ILE A 94 5.96 15.12 2.84
CA ILE A 94 4.52 15.01 3.09
C ILE A 94 4.13 16.08 4.11
N ALA A 95 3.26 17.00 3.70
CA ALA A 95 2.55 17.94 4.56
C ALA A 95 1.05 17.60 4.52
N GLN A 96 0.46 17.30 5.67
CA GLN A 96 -0.95 16.89 5.76
C GLN A 96 -1.74 17.77 6.73
N TYR A 97 -2.93 18.19 6.31
CA TYR A 97 -3.90 18.83 7.19
C TYR A 97 -5.33 18.41 6.81
N GLY A 98 -5.97 17.64 7.69
CA GLY A 98 -7.31 17.10 7.44
C GLY A 98 -7.36 16.26 6.14
N PRO A 99 -8.23 16.59 5.17
CA PRO A 99 -8.36 15.87 3.92
C PRO A 99 -7.30 16.25 2.86
N PHE A 100 -6.42 17.22 3.15
CA PHE A 100 -5.44 17.72 2.19
C PHE A 100 -4.05 17.17 2.47
N VAL A 101 -3.41 16.66 1.42
CA VAL A 101 -2.01 16.17 1.41
C VAL A 101 -1.28 16.91 0.31
N MET A 102 -0.18 17.58 0.66
CA MET A 102 0.68 18.38 -0.21
C MET A 102 2.16 18.09 0.10
N ASN A 103 3.10 18.71 -0.62
CA ASN A 103 4.52 18.57 -0.33
C ASN A 103 5.03 19.60 0.69
N THR A 104 4.42 20.79 0.80
CA THR A 104 4.86 21.82 1.78
C THR A 104 3.71 22.42 2.60
N GLN A 105 4.07 23.05 3.72
CA GLN A 105 3.10 23.69 4.61
C GLN A 105 2.45 24.93 3.96
N GLU A 106 3.18 25.66 3.12
CA GLU A 106 2.66 26.78 2.35
C GLU A 106 1.58 26.33 1.36
N GLN A 107 1.78 25.20 0.69
CA GLN A 107 0.79 24.60 -0.20
C GLN A 107 -0.49 24.23 0.56
N ILE A 108 -0.37 23.73 1.81
CA ILE A 108 -1.52 23.47 2.67
C ILE A 108 -2.30 24.76 2.97
N TYR A 109 -1.61 25.85 3.35
CA TYR A 109 -2.28 27.12 3.64
C TYR A 109 -2.98 27.70 2.42
N GLN A 110 -2.33 27.65 1.25
CA GLN A 110 -2.94 28.08 -0.01
C GLN A 110 -4.19 27.24 -0.33
N THR A 111 -4.10 25.92 -0.17
CA THR A 111 -5.21 25.00 -0.43
C THR A 111 -6.40 25.27 0.47
N LEU A 112 -6.16 25.56 1.76
CA LEU A 112 -7.21 25.92 2.69
C LEU A 112 -7.88 27.25 2.33
N ALA A 113 -7.10 28.25 1.87
CA ALA A 113 -7.65 29.51 1.37
C ALA A 113 -8.52 29.27 0.12
N ASP A 114 -8.01 28.51 -0.86
CA ASP A 114 -8.74 28.18 -2.08
C ASP A 114 -10.03 27.39 -1.79
N PHE A 115 -9.99 26.49 -0.80
CA PHE A 115 -11.18 25.76 -0.35
C PHE A 115 -12.22 26.67 0.31
N ARG A 116 -11.78 27.57 1.19
CA ARG A 116 -12.66 28.57 1.84
C ARG A 116 -13.30 29.52 0.83
N ASP A 117 -12.57 29.87 -0.23
CA ASP A 117 -13.03 30.77 -1.29
C ASP A 117 -13.85 30.06 -2.38
N GLY A 118 -14.07 28.75 -2.25
CA GLY A 118 -14.80 27.94 -3.26
C GLY A 118 -14.05 27.72 -4.57
N ARG A 119 -12.73 27.96 -4.60
CA ARG A 119 -11.86 27.88 -5.80
C ARG A 119 -11.14 26.53 -5.95
N PHE A 120 -11.28 25.63 -4.97
CA PHE A 120 -10.56 24.34 -4.90
C PHE A 120 -10.67 23.48 -6.18
N ALA A 121 -11.81 23.51 -6.89
CA ALA A 121 -12.00 22.69 -8.09
C ALA A 121 -11.26 23.20 -9.34
N THR A 122 -10.67 24.40 -9.33
CA THR A 122 -10.05 25.01 -10.53
C THR A 122 -8.52 24.84 -10.57
N SER A 123 -7.86 24.60 -9.42
CA SER A 123 -6.38 24.54 -9.35
C SER A 123 -5.78 23.13 -9.38
N ALA A 124 -6.59 22.06 -9.27
CA ALA A 124 -6.10 20.68 -9.22
C ALA A 124 -5.53 20.13 -10.56
N ALA A 125 -5.48 20.93 -11.62
CA ALA A 125 -5.08 20.50 -12.98
C ALA A 125 -3.69 20.98 -13.43
N THR A 126 -2.83 21.46 -12.53
CA THR A 126 -1.42 21.71 -12.88
C THR A 126 -0.53 20.66 -12.22
N THR A 127 -0.54 19.46 -12.79
CA THR A 127 0.52 18.46 -12.57
C THR A 127 1.82 19.04 -13.13
N SER A 128 2.76 19.43 -12.27
CA SER A 128 4.14 19.69 -12.67
C SER A 128 4.86 18.35 -12.90
N ALA A 129 5.65 18.33 -13.97
CA ALA A 129 6.37 17.20 -14.56
C ALA A 129 7.37 16.50 -13.63
#